data_AF-A0A0P9M6C4-F1
#
_entry.id   AF-A0A0P9M6C4-F1
#
_cell.length_a   1.000
_cell.length_b   1.000
_cell.length_c   1.000
_cell.angle_alpha   90.00
_cell.angle_beta   90.00
_cell.angle_gamma   90.00
#
_symmetry.space_group_name_H-M   'P 1'
#
loop_
_entity.id
_entity.type
_entity.pdbx_description
1 polymer ?
#
loop_
_entity_poly.entity_id
_entity_poly.type
_entity_poly.pdbx_seq_one_letter_code
_entity_poly.pdbx_strand_id
1 'polypeptide(L)'
;MPSSSPLLQFRLGGGRNHSELENFHKMMLNSPKASRGDAIPAQPEAIPKRLLEKMEPINLPQLALRDKDLHEHAVMVCDQVKKGDGPNNAIIKGDIKLLPLFAKAENARNPGLNLHTFKSSKDCCRAIKEQNKEAQRNQQSLSMRVIYPPIRKMPDHHIALDIQLRYGHRPSIVGFESAEGNIIDFEEKEIRSALGNVKLKMVGNFIQHSQTDCIMFALNNALKAFKHHDEYTALLHNGEDGVPIPATFLKHAQSKSLVENHPEKDTTVTKDKGGLHAETLLHRNQAYRANRSAGQHVTSIEGFRMQEIKRAGDFLAANRVRAKP
;
A
#
# COMPACT_ATOMS: atom_id res chain seq x y z
N MET A 1 32.25 4.08 51.68
CA MET A 1 31.06 4.83 52.10
C MET A 1 31.49 6.27 52.37
N PRO A 2 30.77 7.32 51.92
CA PRO A 2 29.82 7.44 50.81
C PRO A 2 30.16 8.62 49.85
N SER A 3 29.58 8.62 48.63
CA SER A 3 28.71 9.66 48.03
C SER A 3 29.33 11.06 47.77
N SER A 4 29.11 11.80 46.70
CA SER A 4 28.12 11.81 45.60
C SER A 4 28.41 13.06 44.76
N SER A 5 28.17 13.01 43.44
CA SER A 5 28.02 14.21 42.59
C SER A 5 26.87 15.11 43.04
N PRO A 6 26.93 16.41 42.72
CA PRO A 6 25.84 17.01 41.93
C PRO A 6 26.39 17.93 40.81
N LEU A 7 26.00 17.67 39.55
CA LEU A 7 24.89 18.36 38.87
C LEU A 7 25.11 19.87 38.71
N LEU A 8 25.89 20.23 37.67
CA LEU A 8 25.82 21.54 37.02
C LEU A 8 24.44 21.69 36.38
N GLN A 9 23.60 22.49 37.03
CA GLN A 9 22.34 22.98 36.50
C GLN A 9 22.61 23.88 35.28
N PHE A 10 22.53 23.31 34.07
CA PHE A 10 22.19 24.11 32.90
C PHE A 10 20.69 24.43 32.97
N ARG A 11 20.36 25.57 33.57
CA ARG A 11 19.08 26.24 33.34
C ARG A 11 19.04 26.69 31.89
N LEU A 12 18.49 25.87 31.01
CA LEU A 12 17.98 26.34 29.72
C LEU A 12 16.75 27.21 29.99
N GLY A 13 16.87 28.50 29.70
CA GLY A 13 15.77 29.46 29.80
C GLY A 13 14.59 29.00 28.95
N GLY A 14 13.43 28.83 29.60
CA GLY A 14 12.16 28.59 28.94
C GLY A 14 11.70 29.84 28.20
N GLY A 15 12.10 29.96 26.94
CA GLY A 15 11.53 30.87 25.97
C GLY A 15 11.13 30.07 24.74
N ARG A 16 9.99 29.38 24.79
CA ARG A 16 9.39 28.82 23.57
C ARG A 16 8.92 30.01 22.73
N ASN A 17 9.51 30.21 21.54
CA ASN A 17 9.04 31.19 20.57
C ASN A 17 7.58 30.90 20.20
N HIS A 18 6.65 31.57 20.88
CA HIS A 18 5.20 31.41 20.72
C HIS A 18 4.75 31.72 19.28
N SER A 19 5.44 32.64 18.60
CA SER A 19 5.14 33.06 17.23
C SER A 19 5.34 31.95 16.19
N GLU A 20 6.35 31.09 16.35
CA GLU A 20 6.58 29.96 15.43
C GLU A 20 5.53 28.87 15.62
N LEU A 21 5.13 28.59 16.87
CA LEU A 21 4.08 27.64 17.18
C LEU A 21 2.70 28.16 16.71
N GLU A 22 2.43 29.46 16.88
CA GLU A 22 1.21 30.11 16.39
C GLU A 22 1.16 30.18 14.87
N ASN A 23 2.27 30.48 14.21
CA ASN A 23 2.37 30.45 12.75
C ASN A 23 2.20 29.03 12.22
N PHE A 24 2.78 28.04 12.88
CA PHE A 24 2.56 26.63 12.58
C PHE A 24 1.08 26.26 12.76
N HIS A 25 0.45 26.60 13.88
CA HIS A 25 -0.98 26.36 14.10
C HIS A 25 -1.86 27.07 13.07
N LYS A 26 -1.59 28.33 12.71
CA LYS A 26 -2.33 29.06 11.66
C LYS A 26 -2.14 28.42 10.28
N MET A 27 -0.92 28.05 9.92
CA MET A 27 -0.64 27.35 8.65
C MET A 27 -1.35 25.99 8.59
N MET A 28 -1.45 25.30 9.73
CA MET A 28 -2.14 24.02 9.83
C MET A 28 -3.68 24.15 9.84
N LEU A 29 -4.24 25.19 10.44
CA LEU A 29 -5.68 25.52 10.35
C LEU A 29 -6.09 25.90 8.93
N ASN A 30 -5.18 26.55 8.19
CA ASN A 30 -5.37 26.92 6.79
C ASN A 30 -4.99 25.79 5.82
N SER A 31 -4.60 24.60 6.32
CA SER A 31 -4.26 23.46 5.48
C SER A 31 -5.52 22.94 4.79
N PRO A 32 -5.52 22.77 3.46
CA PRO A 32 -6.66 22.21 2.75
C PRO A 32 -6.86 20.70 3.02
N LYS A 33 -5.93 20.05 3.73
CA LYS A 33 -6.02 18.63 4.07
C LYS A 33 -6.89 18.44 5.30
N ALA A 34 -7.89 17.56 5.23
CA ALA A 34 -8.69 17.24 6.40
C ALA A 34 -7.82 16.78 7.60
N SER A 35 -8.18 17.22 8.79
CA SER A 35 -7.50 16.92 10.06
C SER A 35 -8.11 15.68 10.74
N ARG A 36 -7.47 15.19 11.81
CA ARG A 36 -8.11 14.28 12.79
C ARG A 36 -9.27 14.94 13.52
N GLY A 37 -9.25 16.28 13.62
CA GLY A 37 -10.32 17.06 14.24
C GLY A 37 -11.53 17.29 13.33
N ASP A 38 -11.45 16.94 12.05
CA ASP A 38 -12.60 17.04 11.14
C ASP A 38 -13.69 16.07 11.60
N ALA A 39 -14.90 16.58 11.81
CA ALA A 39 -16.03 15.74 12.19
C ALA A 39 -16.26 14.67 11.12
N ILE A 40 -16.27 13.40 11.52
CA ILE A 40 -16.71 12.31 10.66
C ILE A 40 -18.23 12.40 10.54
N PRO A 41 -18.79 12.50 9.33
CA PRO A 41 -20.23 12.51 9.14
C PRO A 41 -20.90 11.29 9.80
N ALA A 42 -21.97 11.52 10.56
CA ALA A 42 -22.73 10.43 11.20
C ALA A 42 -23.29 9.46 10.16
N GLN A 43 -23.67 9.97 8.98
CA GLN A 43 -24.07 9.19 7.81
C GLN A 43 -23.02 9.33 6.71
N PRO A 44 -22.58 8.23 6.07
CA PRO A 44 -21.62 8.28 4.97
C PRO A 44 -22.17 9.07 3.78
N GLU A 45 -21.35 9.96 3.24
CA GLU A 45 -21.62 10.67 1.98
C GLU A 45 -21.44 9.74 0.78
N ALA A 46 -21.98 10.09 -0.39
CA ALA A 46 -21.75 9.31 -1.61
C ALA A 46 -20.28 9.33 -2.06
N ILE A 47 -19.62 10.46 -1.86
CA ILE A 47 -18.20 10.66 -2.16
C ILE A 47 -17.54 11.33 -0.96
N PRO A 48 -16.77 10.58 -0.16
CA PRO A 48 -16.15 11.15 1.04
C PRO A 48 -15.15 12.25 0.67
N LYS A 49 -15.12 13.34 1.45
CA LYS A 49 -14.11 14.42 1.31
C LYS A 49 -12.69 13.89 1.14
N ARG A 50 -12.30 12.87 1.92
CA ARG A 50 -10.97 12.24 1.85
C ARG A 50 -10.65 11.58 0.51
N LEU A 51 -11.65 11.11 -0.19
CA LEU A 51 -11.48 10.54 -1.52
C LEU A 51 -11.37 11.66 -2.57
N LEU A 52 -12.17 12.72 -2.45
CA LEU A 52 -12.05 13.92 -3.31
C LEU A 52 -10.65 14.54 -3.21
N GLU A 53 -10.12 14.70 -2.00
CA GLU A 53 -8.75 15.21 -1.75
C GLU A 53 -7.65 14.37 -2.45
N LYS A 54 -7.91 13.09 -2.76
CA LYS A 54 -7.00 12.24 -3.53
C LYS A 54 -7.15 12.39 -5.04
N MET A 55 -8.36 12.72 -5.49
CA MET A 55 -8.70 12.91 -6.90
C MET A 55 -8.22 14.26 -7.42
N GLU A 56 -8.45 15.34 -6.68
CA GLU A 56 -8.18 16.73 -7.12
C GLU A 56 -6.75 16.99 -7.61
N PRO A 57 -5.69 16.44 -6.99
CA PRO A 57 -4.32 16.71 -7.44
C PRO A 57 -3.91 15.97 -8.72
N ILE A 58 -4.78 15.16 -9.32
CA ILE A 58 -4.51 14.45 -10.57
C ILE A 58 -4.63 15.43 -11.75
N ASN A 59 -3.50 15.77 -12.36
CA ASN A 59 -3.45 16.68 -13.51
C ASN A 59 -3.74 15.93 -14.84
N LEU A 60 -5.02 15.72 -15.16
CA LEU A 60 -5.44 15.01 -16.38
C LEU A 60 -4.86 15.60 -17.67
N PRO A 61 -4.85 16.94 -17.91
CA PRO A 61 -4.23 17.51 -19.10
C PRO A 61 -2.74 17.14 -19.24
N GLN A 62 -2.00 17.15 -18.13
CA GLN A 62 -0.59 16.77 -18.15
C GLN A 62 -0.41 15.27 -18.45
N LEU A 63 -1.27 14.41 -17.92
CA LEU A 63 -1.22 12.97 -18.21
C LEU A 63 -1.46 12.70 -19.70
N ALA A 64 -2.42 13.39 -20.32
CA ALA A 64 -2.74 13.24 -21.75
C ALA A 64 -1.52 13.49 -22.66
N LEU A 65 -0.64 14.41 -22.28
CA LEU A 65 0.59 14.74 -23.00
C LEU A 65 1.73 13.72 -22.79
N ARG A 66 1.63 12.87 -21.78
CA ARG A 66 2.75 12.03 -21.30
C ARG A 66 2.53 10.56 -21.57
N ASP A 67 1.33 10.06 -21.26
CA ASP A 67 1.00 8.65 -21.40
C ASP A 67 -0.52 8.50 -21.58
N LYS A 68 -0.91 8.05 -22.79
CA LYS A 68 -2.30 7.89 -23.18
C LYS A 68 -3.02 6.88 -22.30
N ASP A 69 -2.37 5.78 -21.95
CA ASP A 69 -2.98 4.69 -21.19
C ASP A 69 -3.23 5.11 -19.74
N LEU A 70 -2.27 5.80 -19.13
CA LEU A 70 -2.42 6.37 -17.79
C LEU A 70 -3.50 7.46 -17.77
N HIS A 71 -3.57 8.30 -18.80
CA HIS A 71 -4.61 9.33 -18.93
C HIS A 71 -6.01 8.71 -19.03
N GLU A 72 -6.22 7.78 -19.96
CA GLU A 72 -7.52 7.12 -20.15
C GLU A 72 -7.99 6.42 -18.87
N HIS A 73 -7.07 5.74 -18.19
CA HIS A 73 -7.38 5.11 -16.91
C HIS A 73 -7.68 6.15 -15.81
N ALA A 74 -6.92 7.23 -15.73
CA ALA A 74 -7.16 8.31 -14.76
C ALA A 74 -8.53 8.98 -14.95
N VAL A 75 -8.91 9.26 -16.20
CA VAL A 75 -10.25 9.78 -16.53
C VAL A 75 -11.33 8.81 -16.06
N MET A 76 -11.20 7.52 -16.40
CA MET A 76 -12.16 6.49 -16.03
C MET A 76 -12.34 6.38 -14.50
N VAL A 77 -11.25 6.38 -13.74
CA VAL A 77 -11.28 6.31 -12.27
C VAL A 77 -11.89 7.58 -11.67
N CYS A 78 -11.53 8.76 -12.16
CA CYS A 78 -12.10 10.02 -11.68
C CYS A 78 -13.61 10.10 -11.95
N ASP A 79 -14.05 9.69 -13.15
CA ASP A 79 -15.47 9.70 -13.53
C ASP A 79 -16.28 8.70 -12.71
N GLN A 80 -15.74 7.51 -12.44
CA GLN A 80 -16.36 6.51 -11.57
C GLN A 80 -16.59 7.07 -10.15
N VAL A 81 -15.59 7.75 -9.58
CA VAL A 81 -15.74 8.36 -8.26
C VAL A 81 -16.75 9.50 -8.28
N LYS A 82 -16.73 10.38 -9.29
CA LYS A 82 -17.70 11.48 -9.43
C LYS A 82 -19.15 10.99 -9.56
N LYS A 83 -19.36 9.83 -10.18
CA LYS A 83 -20.69 9.20 -10.30
C LYS A 83 -21.11 8.47 -9.03
N GLY A 84 -20.20 8.25 -8.08
CA GLY A 84 -20.47 7.47 -6.89
C GLY A 84 -20.65 5.97 -7.18
N ASP A 85 -20.06 5.47 -8.27
CA ASP A 85 -20.08 4.04 -8.62
C ASP A 85 -18.94 3.29 -7.93
N GLY A 86 -18.94 1.96 -7.97
CA GLY A 86 -17.79 1.14 -7.57
C GLY A 86 -16.83 0.87 -8.74
N PRO A 87 -15.60 0.40 -8.49
CA PRO A 87 -14.69 -0.02 -9.56
C PRO A 87 -15.27 -1.18 -10.38
N ASN A 88 -15.12 -1.14 -11.70
CA ASN A 88 -15.65 -2.13 -12.64
C ASN A 88 -14.54 -2.87 -13.39
N ASN A 89 -14.90 -3.83 -14.25
CA ASN A 89 -13.94 -4.64 -15.02
C ASN A 89 -13.00 -3.83 -15.92
N ALA A 90 -13.41 -2.64 -16.39
CA ALA A 90 -12.54 -1.79 -17.19
C ALA A 90 -11.45 -1.15 -16.32
N ILE A 91 -11.77 -0.77 -15.08
CA ILE A 91 -10.80 -0.29 -14.10
C ILE A 91 -9.80 -1.39 -13.74
N ILE A 92 -10.26 -2.63 -13.49
CA ILE A 92 -9.35 -3.78 -13.24
C ILE A 92 -8.34 -3.96 -14.37
N LYS A 93 -8.82 -3.96 -15.62
CA LYS A 93 -7.95 -4.10 -16.80
C LYS A 93 -6.93 -2.96 -16.89
N GLY A 94 -7.35 -1.74 -16.55
CA GLY A 94 -6.46 -0.59 -16.45
C GLY A 94 -5.41 -0.75 -15.35
N ASP A 95 -5.82 -1.19 -14.16
CA ASP A 95 -4.91 -1.47 -13.03
C ASP A 95 -3.84 -2.50 -13.43
N ILE A 96 -4.25 -3.62 -14.05
CA ILE A 96 -3.33 -4.65 -14.55
C ILE A 96 -2.38 -4.09 -15.61
N LYS A 97 -2.91 -3.32 -16.56
CA LYS A 97 -2.13 -2.73 -17.65
C LYS A 97 -1.06 -1.76 -17.14
N LEU A 98 -1.40 -0.96 -16.13
CA LEU A 98 -0.54 0.10 -15.57
C LEU A 98 0.31 -0.36 -14.38
N LEU A 99 0.05 -1.55 -13.83
CA LEU A 99 0.82 -2.11 -12.72
C LEU A 99 2.36 -2.05 -12.93
N PRO A 100 2.92 -2.35 -14.12
CA PRO A 100 4.36 -2.18 -14.35
C PRO A 100 4.84 -0.73 -14.24
N LEU A 101 4.02 0.26 -14.61
CA LEU A 101 4.34 1.68 -14.46
C LEU A 101 4.28 2.10 -12.98
N PHE A 102 3.26 1.64 -12.25
CA PHE A 102 3.17 1.88 -10.80
C PHE A 102 4.38 1.30 -10.05
N ALA A 103 4.79 0.07 -10.40
CA ALA A 103 5.98 -0.54 -9.82
C ALA A 103 7.26 0.25 -10.12
N LYS A 104 7.43 0.78 -11.34
CA LYS A 104 8.57 1.65 -11.68
C LYS A 104 8.58 2.94 -10.85
N ALA A 105 7.45 3.62 -10.76
CA ALA A 105 7.33 4.85 -9.99
C ALA A 105 7.63 4.62 -8.50
N GLU A 106 7.13 3.51 -7.93
CA GLU A 106 7.38 3.15 -6.54
C GLU A 106 8.82 2.68 -6.30
N ASN A 107 9.45 1.95 -7.22
CA ASN A 107 10.87 1.61 -7.10
C ASN A 107 11.77 2.85 -7.13
N ALA A 108 11.47 3.82 -7.99
CA ALA A 108 12.21 5.09 -8.01
C ALA A 108 12.02 5.88 -6.71
N ARG A 109 10.83 5.80 -6.11
CA ARG A 109 10.48 6.52 -4.88
C ARG A 109 11.04 5.85 -3.61
N ASN A 110 11.28 4.54 -3.64
CA ASN A 110 11.72 3.77 -2.48
C ASN A 110 12.91 2.87 -2.89
N PRO A 111 14.16 3.38 -2.82
CA PRO A 111 15.35 2.57 -3.09
C PRO A 111 15.38 1.29 -2.26
N GLY A 112 15.68 0.15 -2.89
CA GLY A 112 15.68 -1.17 -2.24
C GLY A 112 14.33 -1.89 -2.21
N LEU A 113 13.24 -1.25 -2.66
CA LEU A 113 11.93 -1.90 -2.76
C LEU A 113 11.98 -3.15 -3.66
N ASN A 114 12.69 -3.05 -4.80
CA ASN A 114 12.87 -4.12 -5.78
C ASN A 114 11.54 -4.81 -6.13
N LEU A 115 10.53 -4.01 -6.48
CA LEU A 115 9.21 -4.48 -6.86
C LEU A 115 9.18 -4.91 -8.33
N HIS A 116 8.79 -6.16 -8.56
CA HIS A 116 8.59 -6.76 -9.88
C HIS A 116 7.12 -7.13 -10.08
N THR A 117 6.70 -7.15 -11.34
CA THR A 117 5.32 -7.46 -11.72
C THR A 117 5.34 -8.51 -12.82
N PHE A 118 4.50 -9.53 -12.73
CA PHE A 118 4.41 -10.56 -13.76
C PHE A 118 2.97 -10.80 -14.18
N LYS A 119 2.78 -11.07 -15.48
CA LYS A 119 1.46 -11.35 -16.06
C LYS A 119 1.00 -12.80 -15.83
N SER A 120 1.89 -13.68 -15.37
CA SER A 120 1.57 -15.09 -15.17
C SER A 120 2.41 -15.71 -14.05
N SER A 121 1.83 -16.72 -13.39
CA SER A 121 2.53 -17.57 -12.42
C SER A 121 3.77 -18.24 -13.01
N LYS A 122 3.72 -18.66 -14.28
CA LYS A 122 4.87 -19.26 -14.98
C LYS A 122 6.05 -18.30 -15.10
N ASP A 123 5.80 -17.04 -15.48
CA ASP A 123 6.86 -16.05 -15.65
C ASP A 123 7.44 -15.61 -14.31
N CYS A 124 6.58 -15.42 -13.31
CA CYS A 124 6.97 -15.15 -11.93
C CYS A 124 7.92 -16.24 -11.40
N CYS A 125 7.50 -17.50 -11.48
CA CYS A 125 8.27 -18.61 -10.95
C CYS A 125 9.60 -18.82 -11.69
N ARG A 126 9.62 -18.58 -13.01
CA ARG A 126 10.86 -18.60 -13.80
C ARG A 126 11.84 -17.53 -13.31
N ALA A 127 11.37 -16.29 -13.16
CA ALA A 127 12.20 -15.18 -12.70
C ALA A 127 12.75 -15.41 -11.28
N ILE A 128 11.94 -15.92 -10.35
CA ILE A 128 12.40 -16.26 -8.99
C ILE A 128 13.53 -17.30 -9.03
N LYS A 129 13.37 -18.36 -9.85
CA LYS A 129 14.40 -19.40 -9.99
C LYS A 129 15.69 -18.87 -10.61
N GLU A 130 15.58 -18.02 -11.63
CA GLU A 130 16.73 -17.37 -12.28
C GLU A 130 17.47 -16.48 -11.31
N GLN A 131 16.78 -15.55 -10.63
CA GLN A 131 17.40 -14.67 -9.64
C GLN A 131 18.01 -15.43 -8.46
N ASN A 132 17.39 -16.54 -8.03
CA ASN A 132 17.99 -17.38 -7.00
C ASN A 132 19.32 -17.98 -7.48
N LYS A 133 19.39 -18.49 -8.71
CA LYS A 133 20.65 -19.00 -9.28
C LYS A 133 21.72 -17.90 -9.34
N GLU A 134 21.34 -16.68 -9.68
CA GLU A 134 22.26 -15.54 -9.70
C GLU A 134 22.74 -15.17 -8.29
N ALA A 135 21.84 -15.11 -7.31
CA ALA A 135 22.19 -14.89 -5.91
C ALA A 135 23.17 -15.95 -5.37
N GLN A 136 22.96 -17.22 -5.74
CA GLN A 136 23.89 -18.30 -5.39
C GLN A 136 25.25 -18.16 -6.09
N ARG A 137 25.26 -17.85 -7.40
CA ARG A 137 26.48 -17.69 -8.19
C ARG A 137 27.33 -16.50 -7.73
N ASN A 138 26.68 -15.37 -7.47
CA ASN A 138 27.35 -14.12 -7.13
C ASN A 138 27.61 -13.98 -5.61
N GLN A 139 27.13 -14.93 -4.80
CA GLN A 139 27.21 -14.89 -3.33
C GLN A 139 26.60 -13.60 -2.74
N GLN A 140 25.57 -13.07 -3.40
CA GLN A 140 24.92 -11.82 -3.03
C GLN A 140 23.45 -12.09 -2.72
N SER A 141 23.04 -11.66 -1.52
CA SER A 141 21.64 -11.79 -1.11
C SER A 141 20.78 -10.72 -1.80
N LEU A 142 19.56 -11.10 -2.18
CA LEU A 142 18.58 -10.23 -2.80
C LEU A 142 17.26 -10.30 -2.03
N SER A 143 16.71 -9.13 -1.70
CA SER A 143 15.32 -8.98 -1.27
C SER A 143 14.53 -8.33 -2.39
N MET A 144 13.38 -8.89 -2.72
CA MET A 144 12.50 -8.36 -3.75
C MET A 144 11.02 -8.55 -3.39
N ARG A 145 10.16 -7.73 -4.00
CA ARG A 145 8.71 -7.88 -3.90
C ARG A 145 8.15 -8.22 -5.26
N VAL A 146 7.09 -9.02 -5.29
CA VAL A 146 6.45 -9.43 -6.54
C VAL A 146 4.95 -9.23 -6.45
N ILE A 147 4.34 -8.74 -7.52
CA ILE A 147 2.89 -8.78 -7.72
C ILE A 147 2.59 -9.58 -8.98
N TYR A 148 1.73 -10.58 -8.88
CA TYR A 148 1.41 -11.46 -9.99
C TYR A 148 0.11 -12.24 -9.73
N PRO A 149 -0.50 -12.84 -10.77
CA PRO A 149 -1.63 -13.73 -10.61
C PRO A 149 -1.16 -15.16 -10.32
N PRO A 150 -1.43 -15.71 -9.11
CA PRO A 150 -0.95 -17.04 -8.73
C PRO A 150 -1.71 -18.17 -9.42
N ILE A 151 -2.99 -17.96 -9.69
CA ILE A 151 -3.92 -18.98 -10.18
C ILE A 151 -4.11 -18.84 -11.68
N ARG A 152 -3.70 -19.86 -12.44
CA ARG A 152 -3.77 -19.84 -13.91
C ARG A 152 -5.17 -19.55 -14.48
N LYS A 153 -6.21 -20.02 -13.79
CA LYS A 153 -7.62 -19.84 -14.21
C LYS A 153 -8.25 -18.54 -13.72
N MET A 154 -7.53 -17.74 -12.93
CA MET A 154 -8.00 -16.46 -12.39
C MET A 154 -6.94 -15.38 -12.68
N PRO A 155 -6.75 -14.99 -13.96
CA PRO A 155 -5.68 -14.08 -14.37
C PRO A 155 -5.83 -12.67 -13.78
N ASP A 156 -7.02 -12.29 -13.34
CA ASP A 156 -7.29 -10.99 -12.74
C ASP A 156 -7.04 -10.97 -11.22
N HIS A 157 -6.96 -12.13 -10.56
CA HIS A 157 -6.66 -12.23 -9.13
C HIS A 157 -5.17 -12.12 -8.87
N HIS A 158 -4.73 -11.10 -8.12
CA HIS A 158 -3.32 -10.84 -7.86
C HIS A 158 -3.02 -10.85 -6.36
N ILE A 159 -1.86 -11.39 -6.01
CA ILE A 159 -1.30 -11.33 -4.65
C ILE A 159 0.07 -10.65 -4.66
N ALA A 160 0.55 -10.33 -3.46
CA ALA A 160 1.92 -9.84 -3.27
C ALA A 160 2.80 -10.90 -2.63
N LEU A 161 4.06 -11.00 -3.06
CA LEU A 161 5.10 -11.79 -2.40
C LEU A 161 6.21 -10.87 -1.89
N ASP A 162 6.68 -11.11 -0.67
CA ASP A 162 7.97 -10.65 -0.16
C ASP A 162 8.96 -11.83 -0.22
N ILE A 163 10.09 -11.64 -0.89
CA ILE A 163 11.00 -12.73 -1.24
C ILE A 163 12.41 -12.37 -0.77
N GLN A 164 13.04 -13.34 -0.11
CA GLN A 164 14.43 -13.29 0.31
C GLN A 164 15.20 -14.45 -0.31
N LEU A 165 16.18 -14.09 -1.15
CA LEU A 165 17.11 -15.00 -1.80
C LEU A 165 18.47 -14.79 -1.12
N ARG A 166 18.86 -15.73 -0.25
CA ARG A 166 20.12 -15.64 0.52
C ARG A 166 21.12 -16.69 0.05
N TYR A 167 22.38 -16.32 -0.06
CA TYR A 167 23.46 -17.26 -0.41
C TYR A 167 23.50 -18.43 0.61
N GLY A 168 23.59 -19.67 0.12
CA GLY A 168 23.60 -20.88 0.94
C GLY A 168 22.24 -21.30 1.49
N HIS A 169 21.16 -20.56 1.21
CA HIS A 169 19.82 -20.89 1.67
C HIS A 169 18.84 -21.07 0.50
N ARG A 170 17.83 -21.91 0.71
CA ARG A 170 16.67 -21.97 -0.19
C ARG A 170 15.88 -20.64 -0.15
N PRO A 171 15.18 -20.26 -1.22
CA PRO A 171 14.32 -19.07 -1.22
C PRO A 171 13.34 -19.08 -0.05
N SER A 172 13.19 -17.93 0.61
CA SER A 172 12.12 -17.69 1.58
C SER A 172 11.11 -16.70 1.00
N ILE A 173 9.83 -17.04 1.09
CA ILE A 173 8.73 -16.33 0.44
C ILE A 173 7.63 -16.15 1.47
N VAL A 174 7.17 -14.91 1.63
CA VAL A 174 5.96 -14.57 2.37
C VAL A 174 4.94 -14.04 1.37
N GLY A 175 3.81 -14.73 1.21
CA GLY A 175 2.70 -14.30 0.36
C GLY A 175 1.62 -13.58 1.15
N PHE A 176 1.04 -12.53 0.58
CA PHE A 176 -0.03 -11.73 1.18
C PHE A 176 -1.29 -11.78 0.32
N GLU A 177 -2.35 -12.33 0.90
CA GLU A 177 -3.70 -12.37 0.34
C GLU A 177 -4.60 -11.37 1.08
N SER A 178 -5.32 -10.55 0.31
CA SER A 178 -6.26 -9.56 0.82
C SER A 178 -7.71 -9.97 0.74
N ALA A 179 -8.08 -10.80 -0.22
CA ALA A 179 -9.44 -11.28 -0.41
C ALA A 179 -9.82 -12.29 0.67
N GLU A 180 -11.06 -12.22 1.13
CA GLU A 180 -11.64 -13.23 2.02
C GLU A 180 -11.83 -14.57 1.30
N GLY A 181 -11.75 -15.66 2.06
CA GLY A 181 -12.06 -17.01 1.61
C GLY A 181 -10.89 -17.99 1.70
N ASN A 182 -11.15 -19.24 1.34
CA ASN A 182 -10.19 -20.34 1.44
C ASN A 182 -9.24 -20.42 0.22
N ILE A 183 -8.93 -19.28 -0.41
CA ILE A 183 -8.09 -19.24 -1.62
C ILE A 183 -6.60 -19.41 -1.30
N ILE A 184 -6.18 -19.02 -0.09
CA ILE A 184 -4.79 -19.13 0.38
C ILE A 184 -4.24 -20.55 0.22
N ASP A 185 -5.00 -21.58 0.62
CA ASP A 185 -4.56 -22.97 0.52
C ASP A 185 -4.32 -23.39 -0.94
N PHE A 186 -5.11 -22.85 -1.86
CA PHE A 186 -4.97 -23.11 -3.29
C PHE A 186 -3.73 -22.40 -3.85
N GLU A 187 -3.53 -21.13 -3.48
CA GLU A 187 -2.35 -20.35 -3.86
C GLU A 187 -1.06 -20.97 -3.33
N GLU A 188 -1.06 -21.41 -2.08
CA GLU A 188 0.08 -22.07 -1.46
C GLU A 188 0.48 -23.32 -2.25
N LYS A 189 -0.50 -24.14 -2.63
CA LYS A 189 -0.28 -25.34 -3.45
C LYS A 189 0.28 -25.00 -4.83
N GLU A 190 -0.26 -23.99 -5.51
CA GLU A 190 0.23 -23.54 -6.81
C GLU A 190 1.69 -23.05 -6.72
N ILE A 191 2.02 -22.23 -5.71
CA ILE A 191 3.38 -21.71 -5.50
C ILE A 191 4.36 -22.83 -5.18
N ARG A 192 4.00 -23.74 -4.26
CA ARG A 192 4.86 -24.88 -3.89
C ARG A 192 5.11 -25.80 -5.07
N SER A 193 4.06 -26.10 -5.83
CA SER A 193 4.18 -26.94 -7.03
C SER A 193 5.10 -26.30 -8.07
N ALA A 194 4.99 -24.99 -8.28
CA ALA A 194 5.79 -24.29 -9.29
C ALA A 194 7.25 -24.06 -8.87
N LEU A 195 7.54 -23.78 -7.60
CA LEU A 195 8.87 -23.41 -7.11
C LEU A 195 9.67 -24.57 -6.50
N GLY A 196 9.01 -25.61 -5.98
CA GLY A 196 9.66 -26.75 -5.34
C GLY A 196 10.18 -26.41 -3.93
N ASN A 197 11.48 -26.61 -3.69
CA ASN A 197 12.09 -26.43 -2.37
C ASN A 197 12.22 -24.95 -1.97
N VAL A 198 11.17 -24.41 -1.38
CA VAL A 198 11.13 -23.05 -0.82
C VAL A 198 10.56 -23.05 0.60
N LYS A 199 10.96 -22.06 1.41
CA LYS A 199 10.26 -21.73 2.65
C LYS A 199 9.14 -20.76 2.31
N LEU A 200 7.91 -21.26 2.22
CA LEU A 200 6.73 -20.46 1.91
C LEU A 200 5.85 -20.30 3.15
N LYS A 201 5.43 -19.06 3.42
CA LYS A 201 4.40 -18.71 4.39
C LYS A 201 3.36 -17.81 3.71
N MET A 202 2.09 -18.22 3.74
CA MET A 202 0.99 -17.37 3.28
C MET A 202 0.35 -16.66 4.47
N VAL A 203 -0.02 -15.39 4.28
CA VAL A 203 -0.67 -14.55 5.28
C VAL A 203 -1.89 -13.90 4.65
N GLY A 204 -3.06 -14.10 5.26
CA GLY A 204 -4.28 -13.40 4.92
C GLY A 204 -4.48 -12.19 5.82
N ASN A 205 -4.58 -10.99 5.25
CA ASN A 205 -5.08 -9.83 6.00
C ASN A 205 -6.58 -9.59 5.80
N PHE A 206 -7.20 -10.25 4.81
CA PHE A 206 -8.66 -10.36 4.65
C PHE A 206 -9.40 -9.01 4.72
N ILE A 207 -8.78 -7.98 4.14
CA ILE A 207 -9.25 -6.60 4.18
C ILE A 207 -10.06 -6.20 2.94
N GLN A 208 -10.15 -7.09 1.94
CA GLN A 208 -10.81 -6.88 0.67
C GLN A 208 -12.11 -7.72 0.58
N HIS A 209 -13.23 -7.02 0.44
CA HIS A 209 -14.54 -7.58 0.10
C HIS A 209 -14.94 -7.34 -1.37
N SER A 210 -14.35 -6.33 -2.03
CA SER A 210 -14.55 -6.06 -3.45
C SER A 210 -13.92 -7.15 -4.31
N GLN A 211 -14.55 -7.48 -5.43
CA GLN A 211 -13.98 -8.41 -6.42
C GLN A 211 -12.98 -7.72 -7.38
N THR A 212 -12.82 -6.40 -7.27
CA THR A 212 -12.20 -5.58 -8.33
C THR A 212 -10.94 -4.83 -7.91
N ASP A 213 -10.53 -4.89 -6.64
CA ASP A 213 -9.40 -4.10 -6.12
C ASP A 213 -8.14 -4.92 -5.79
N CYS A 214 -8.09 -6.23 -6.09
CA CYS A 214 -6.98 -7.11 -5.68
C CYS A 214 -5.60 -6.61 -6.14
N ILE A 215 -5.48 -6.02 -7.34
CA ILE A 215 -4.22 -5.44 -7.83
C ILE A 215 -3.74 -4.29 -6.94
N MET A 216 -4.66 -3.42 -6.49
CA MET A 216 -4.33 -2.29 -5.61
C MET A 216 -3.99 -2.76 -4.20
N PHE A 217 -4.70 -3.78 -3.69
CA PHE A 217 -4.37 -4.38 -2.40
C PHE A 217 -3.02 -5.10 -2.43
N ALA A 218 -2.73 -5.87 -3.48
CA ALA A 218 -1.42 -6.50 -3.67
C ALA A 218 -0.31 -5.45 -3.76
N LEU A 219 -0.51 -4.36 -4.52
CA LEU A 219 0.44 -3.26 -4.56
C LEU A 219 0.66 -2.64 -3.17
N ASN A 220 -0.41 -2.34 -2.44
CA ASN A 220 -0.26 -1.82 -1.08
C ASN A 220 0.46 -2.82 -0.15
N ASN A 221 0.12 -4.11 -0.20
CA ASN A 221 0.76 -5.16 0.59
C ASN A 221 2.25 -5.24 0.30
N ALA A 222 2.67 -5.20 -0.98
CA ALA A 222 4.09 -5.17 -1.34
C ALA A 222 4.82 -3.95 -0.75
N LEU A 223 4.20 -2.76 -0.82
CA LEU A 223 4.78 -1.54 -0.23
C LEU A 223 4.85 -1.60 1.30
N LYS A 224 3.90 -2.25 1.98
CA LYS A 224 3.95 -2.44 3.43
C LYS A 224 4.96 -3.51 3.83
N ALA A 225 5.06 -4.60 3.07
CA ALA A 225 6.05 -5.62 3.29
C ALA A 225 7.47 -5.03 3.26
N PHE A 226 7.74 -4.12 2.31
CA PHE A 226 8.96 -3.32 2.32
C PHE A 226 9.07 -2.41 3.54
N LYS A 227 8.05 -1.61 3.83
CA LYS A 227 8.12 -0.69 4.98
C LYS A 227 8.39 -1.39 6.32
N HIS A 228 7.93 -2.63 6.46
CA HIS A 228 8.01 -3.43 7.66
C HIS A 228 9.02 -4.60 7.53
N HIS A 229 10.05 -4.43 6.69
CA HIS A 229 10.96 -5.53 6.34
C HIS A 229 11.86 -6.00 7.48
N ASP A 230 12.24 -5.10 8.39
CA ASP A 230 13.13 -5.40 9.52
C ASP A 230 12.40 -5.91 10.77
N GLU A 231 11.07 -5.82 10.78
CA GLU A 231 10.24 -6.23 11.90
C GLU A 231 9.30 -7.34 11.46
N TYR A 232 8.09 -6.99 11.04
CA TYR A 232 7.02 -7.91 10.72
C TYR A 232 7.41 -8.97 9.69
N THR A 233 7.95 -8.60 8.52
CA THR A 233 8.25 -9.63 7.51
C THR A 233 9.49 -10.44 7.85
N ALA A 234 10.45 -9.88 8.60
CA ALA A 234 11.59 -10.64 9.12
C ALA A 234 11.14 -11.81 10.01
N LEU A 235 10.22 -11.57 10.95
CA LEU A 235 9.65 -12.62 11.82
C LEU A 235 8.93 -13.70 10.99
N LEU A 236 8.15 -13.29 9.99
CA LEU A 236 7.47 -14.23 9.07
C LEU A 236 8.47 -15.07 8.26
N HIS A 237 9.55 -14.46 7.75
CA HIS A 237 10.63 -15.17 7.07
C HIS A 237 11.40 -16.10 8.02
N ASN A 238 11.47 -15.79 9.31
CA ASN A 238 12.02 -16.66 10.34
C ASN A 238 11.07 -17.82 10.68
N GLY A 239 9.82 -17.77 10.25
CA GLY A 239 8.83 -18.83 10.41
C GLY A 239 8.04 -18.72 11.71
N GLU A 240 8.03 -17.55 12.33
CA GLU A 240 7.24 -17.29 13.53
C GLU A 240 5.75 -17.26 13.19
N ASP A 241 4.94 -17.94 13.99
CA ASP A 241 3.49 -18.01 13.87
C ASP A 241 2.79 -16.99 14.78
N GLY A 242 1.57 -16.61 14.42
CA GLY A 242 0.78 -15.66 15.21
C GLY A 242 1.35 -14.23 15.26
N VAL A 243 2.26 -13.86 14.35
CA VAL A 243 2.82 -12.51 14.29
C VAL A 243 1.71 -11.49 14.02
N PRO A 244 1.46 -10.52 14.92
CA PRO A 244 0.38 -9.54 14.74
C PRO A 244 0.57 -8.70 13.48
N ILE A 245 -0.51 -8.55 12.69
CA ILE A 245 -0.48 -7.75 11.45
C ILE A 245 -0.39 -6.26 11.83
N PRO A 246 0.62 -5.52 11.34
CA PRO A 246 0.72 -4.09 11.63
C PRO A 246 -0.48 -3.31 11.11
N ALA A 247 -0.96 -2.32 11.88
CA ALA A 247 -2.11 -1.47 11.54
C ALA A 247 -2.01 -0.81 10.14
N THR A 248 -0.79 -0.60 9.65
CA THR A 248 -0.51 -0.03 8.33
C THR A 248 -0.97 -0.92 7.17
N PHE A 249 -1.05 -2.24 7.33
CA PHE A 249 -1.63 -3.16 6.35
C PHE A 249 -3.15 -3.02 6.30
N LEU A 250 -3.79 -2.67 7.42
CA LEU A 250 -5.25 -2.59 7.56
C LEU A 250 -5.86 -1.27 7.11
N LYS A 251 -5.03 -0.29 6.70
CA LYS A 251 -5.46 1.08 6.32
C LYS A 251 -6.54 1.17 5.26
N HIS A 252 -6.66 0.13 4.44
CA HIS A 252 -7.56 0.07 3.31
C HIS A 252 -8.67 -0.97 3.51
N ALA A 253 -8.86 -1.47 4.73
CA ALA A 253 -9.95 -2.39 5.06
C ALA A 253 -11.30 -1.84 4.65
N GLN A 254 -12.01 -2.65 3.86
CA GLN A 254 -13.32 -2.31 3.31
C GLN A 254 -14.46 -2.52 4.33
N SER A 255 -14.24 -3.37 5.34
CA SER A 255 -15.18 -3.57 6.45
C SER A 255 -14.92 -2.60 7.60
N LYS A 256 -16.02 -1.96 8.03
CA LYS A 256 -16.07 -1.14 9.24
C LYS A 256 -15.94 -2.00 10.50
N SER A 257 -16.72 -3.08 10.59
CA SER A 257 -16.78 -3.94 11.77
C SER A 257 -15.45 -4.66 12.01
N LEU A 258 -14.72 -5.01 10.95
CA LEU A 258 -13.37 -5.58 11.06
C LEU A 258 -12.45 -4.62 11.80
N VAL A 259 -12.46 -3.33 11.44
CA VAL A 259 -11.58 -2.32 12.06
C VAL A 259 -12.05 -1.95 13.46
N GLU A 260 -13.36 -1.79 13.69
CA GLU A 260 -13.91 -1.41 15.01
C GLU A 260 -13.59 -2.43 16.11
N ASN A 261 -13.52 -3.71 15.73
CA ASN A 261 -13.23 -4.81 16.64
C ASN A 261 -11.75 -5.20 16.66
N HIS A 262 -10.89 -4.55 15.85
CA HIS A 262 -9.47 -4.88 15.79
C HIS A 262 -8.69 -4.25 16.96
N PRO A 263 -7.72 -4.95 17.57
CA PRO A 263 -6.89 -4.39 18.65
C PRO A 263 -6.15 -3.10 18.26
N GLU A 264 -5.76 -2.99 16.99
CA GLU A 264 -5.02 -1.85 16.42
C GLU A 264 -5.89 -0.64 16.01
N LYS A 265 -7.18 -0.60 16.35
CA LYS A 265 -8.11 0.44 15.87
C LYS A 265 -7.69 1.88 16.23
N ASP A 266 -7.03 2.04 17.38
CA ASP A 266 -6.56 3.33 17.90
C ASP A 266 -5.11 3.65 17.51
N THR A 267 -4.44 2.75 16.79
CA THR A 267 -3.07 2.95 16.30
C THR A 267 -3.02 4.02 15.22
N THR A 268 -2.06 4.94 15.33
CA THR A 268 -1.87 6.01 14.34
C THR A 268 -1.26 5.46 13.05
N VAL A 269 -1.95 5.65 11.92
CA VAL A 269 -1.60 5.05 10.61
C VAL A 269 -1.12 6.07 9.57
N THR A 270 -1.03 7.34 9.91
CA THR A 270 -0.41 8.40 9.11
C THR A 270 1.11 8.42 9.23
N LYS A 271 1.76 9.10 8.28
CA LYS A 271 3.21 9.35 8.35
C LYS A 271 3.54 10.34 9.47
N ASP A 272 2.71 11.38 9.59
CA ASP A 272 2.78 12.34 10.68
C ASP A 272 2.10 11.74 11.91
N LYS A 273 2.91 11.21 12.84
CA LYS A 273 2.43 10.48 14.02
C LYS A 273 1.98 11.40 15.16
N GLY A 274 2.37 12.68 15.13
CA GLY A 274 2.13 13.63 16.21
C GLY A 274 1.52 14.97 15.77
N GLY A 275 1.42 15.24 14.47
CA GLY A 275 0.82 16.47 13.99
C GLY A 275 -0.71 16.40 13.83
N LEU A 276 -1.30 17.54 13.48
CA LEU A 276 -2.76 17.74 13.40
C LEU A 276 -3.46 16.86 12.35
N HIS A 277 -2.72 16.22 11.45
CA HIS A 277 -3.27 15.26 10.48
C HIS A 277 -3.07 13.79 10.91
N ALA A 278 -2.61 13.55 12.14
CA ALA A 278 -2.41 12.20 12.66
C ALA A 278 -3.75 11.48 12.79
N GLU A 279 -3.96 10.38 12.08
CA GLU A 279 -5.24 9.65 12.13
C GLU A 279 -5.04 8.23 12.68
N THR A 280 -5.98 7.77 13.49
CA THR A 280 -6.05 6.37 13.90
C THR A 280 -6.58 5.50 12.77
N LEU A 281 -6.38 4.18 12.87
CA LEU A 281 -6.93 3.24 11.90
C LEU A 281 -8.46 3.35 11.79
N LEU A 282 -9.16 3.43 12.92
CA LEU A 282 -10.62 3.59 12.96
C LEU A 282 -11.07 4.91 12.35
N HIS A 283 -10.44 6.02 12.74
CA HIS A 283 -10.76 7.33 12.19
C HIS A 283 -10.60 7.34 10.67
N ARG A 284 -9.51 6.76 10.16
CA ARG A 284 -9.29 6.61 8.71
C ARG A 284 -10.39 5.79 8.05
N ASN A 285 -10.72 4.62 8.59
CA ASN A 285 -11.74 3.74 8.02
C ASN A 285 -13.09 4.47 7.91
N GLN A 286 -13.49 5.15 8.99
CA GLN A 286 -14.72 5.92 9.05
C GLN A 286 -14.72 7.11 8.09
N ALA A 287 -13.61 7.86 7.98
CA ALA A 287 -13.48 9.01 7.09
C ALA A 287 -13.50 8.65 5.58
N TYR A 288 -13.34 7.37 5.23
CA TYR A 288 -13.46 6.86 3.87
C TYR A 288 -14.76 6.08 3.63
N ARG A 289 -15.68 6.00 4.61
CA ARG A 289 -16.99 5.38 4.40
C ARG A 289 -17.79 6.17 3.37
N ALA A 290 -18.29 5.48 2.36
CA ALA A 290 -19.17 6.02 1.34
C ALA A 290 -20.51 5.29 1.33
N ASN A 291 -21.59 5.99 0.95
CA ASN A 291 -22.90 5.40 0.66
C ASN A 291 -23.19 5.51 -0.84
N ARG A 292 -22.94 4.43 -1.59
CA ARG A 292 -22.97 4.41 -3.06
C ARG A 292 -24.08 3.53 -3.61
N SER A 293 -24.25 3.53 -4.93
CA SER A 293 -25.21 2.67 -5.64
C SER A 293 -25.06 1.18 -5.28
N ALA A 294 -23.83 0.73 -5.02
CA ALA A 294 -23.49 -0.63 -4.58
C ALA A 294 -23.63 -0.85 -3.05
N GLY A 295 -24.17 0.13 -2.31
CA GLY A 295 -24.30 0.10 -0.84
C GLY A 295 -23.17 0.81 -0.10
N GLN A 296 -23.17 0.67 1.24
CA GLN A 296 -22.18 1.31 2.10
C GLN A 296 -20.88 0.50 2.18
N HIS A 297 -19.75 1.13 1.87
CA HIS A 297 -18.42 0.51 1.99
C HIS A 297 -17.32 1.56 2.18
N VAL A 298 -16.11 1.13 2.54
CA VAL A 298 -14.97 2.02 2.73
C VAL A 298 -14.14 2.12 1.44
N THR A 299 -14.01 3.33 0.92
CA THR A 299 -13.41 3.64 -0.40
C THR A 299 -11.91 3.94 -0.34
N SER A 300 -11.25 3.58 0.77
CA SER A 300 -9.86 3.99 1.01
C SER A 300 -8.87 3.40 0.00
N ILE A 301 -9.16 2.23 -0.56
CA ILE A 301 -8.33 1.61 -1.60
C ILE A 301 -8.44 2.33 -2.96
N GLU A 302 -9.60 2.93 -3.27
CA GLU A 302 -9.77 3.79 -4.44
C GLU A 302 -8.92 5.07 -4.31
N GLY A 303 -8.87 5.64 -3.09
CA GLY A 303 -7.98 6.75 -2.79
C GLY A 303 -6.49 6.38 -2.91
N PHE A 304 -6.14 5.11 -2.68
CA PHE A 304 -4.80 4.59 -2.95
C PHE A 304 -4.55 4.48 -4.46
N ARG A 305 -5.48 3.95 -5.26
CA ARG A 305 -5.39 3.93 -6.73
C ARG A 305 -5.12 5.32 -7.31
N MET A 306 -5.89 6.33 -6.90
CA MET A 306 -5.69 7.73 -7.31
C MET A 306 -4.31 8.26 -6.95
N GLN A 307 -3.82 7.90 -5.76
CA GLN A 307 -2.49 8.27 -5.32
C GLN A 307 -1.40 7.65 -6.20
N GLU A 308 -1.54 6.38 -6.60
CA GLU A 308 -0.59 5.71 -7.49
C GLU A 308 -0.64 6.27 -8.91
N ILE A 309 -1.83 6.60 -9.43
CA ILE A 309 -2.01 7.32 -10.71
C ILE A 309 -1.24 8.65 -10.69
N LYS A 310 -1.45 9.45 -9.64
CA LYS A 310 -0.75 10.74 -9.51
C LYS A 310 0.76 10.54 -9.48
N ARG A 311 1.26 9.60 -8.67
CA ARG A 311 2.69 9.31 -8.55
C ARG A 311 3.31 8.84 -9.86
N ALA A 312 2.61 8.01 -10.61
CA ALA A 312 3.05 7.62 -11.95
C ALA A 312 3.15 8.82 -12.90
N GLY A 313 2.17 9.72 -12.85
CA GLY A 313 2.21 10.99 -13.58
C GLY A 313 3.42 11.85 -13.21
N ASP A 314 3.65 12.05 -11.90
CA ASP A 314 4.80 12.81 -11.37
C ASP A 314 6.13 12.15 -11.82
N PHE A 315 6.22 10.82 -11.77
CA PHE A 315 7.38 10.05 -12.22
C PHE A 315 7.66 10.24 -13.72
N LEU A 316 6.64 10.17 -14.57
CA LEU A 316 6.79 10.40 -16.01
C LEU A 316 7.21 11.85 -16.31
N ALA A 317 6.65 12.81 -15.58
CA ALA A 317 7.01 14.22 -15.72
C ALA A 317 8.48 14.46 -15.35
N ALA A 318 8.96 13.89 -14.24
CA ALA A 318 10.34 14.01 -13.78
C ALA A 318 11.35 13.37 -14.74
N ASN A 319 11.01 12.22 -15.33
CA ASN A 319 11.92 11.46 -16.19
C ASN A 319 11.92 11.90 -17.66
N ARG A 320 11.22 13.00 -18.01
CA ARG A 320 11.07 13.53 -19.39
C ARG A 320 10.72 12.45 -20.42
N VAL A 321 10.07 11.37 -20.01
CA VAL A 321 9.61 10.32 -20.94
C VAL A 321 8.50 10.97 -21.78
N ARG A 322 8.80 11.30 -23.02
CA ARG A 322 7.78 11.68 -24.01
C ARG A 322 7.06 10.40 -24.41
N ALA A 323 5.73 10.49 -24.57
CA ALA A 323 4.93 9.42 -25.15
C ALA A 323 5.63 8.93 -26.44
N LYS A 324 5.75 7.61 -26.60
CA LYS A 324 6.07 7.07 -27.93
C LYS A 324 4.94 7.51 -28.87
N PRO A 325 5.27 8.02 -30.07
CA PRO A 325 4.28 8.51 -31.04
C PRO A 325 3.26 7.43 -31.41
#